data_AF-A8Y1A9-F1
#
_entry.id   AF-A8Y1A9-F1
#
_cell.length_a   1.000
_cell.length_b   1.000
_cell.length_c   1.000
_cell.angle_alpha   90.00
_cell.angle_beta   90.00
_cell.angle_gamma   90.00
#
_symmetry.space_group_name_H-M   'P 1'
#
loop_
_entity.id
_entity.type
_entity.pdbx_description
1 polymer ?
#
loop_
_entity_poly.entity_id
_entity_poly.type
_entity_poly.pdbx_seq_one_letter_code
_entity_poly.pdbx_strand_id
1 'polypeptide(L)'
;AETRTDAYIINTYYYPTSKSLGQNAIGMVLLMNRFTQKNMTQYKMQLIATSKSNLSMATTPVLLEITPHDNCLMLTVFATLQLLPDTNFIAMVSRVNMTIIPFKTPSYQKRNVVVCISPLYVTEQWQNFLLVVHIYKKFGAHMHLYFISAVTSFFELMWEYQKHVGLSPWDRMMFPFVPGDIADAYSQVEFQNLAAAQTDCLLQYKESAQYVALFELSDILIPKLAPTFIKEFQILLERSKGTKDVAYFEYQKHHYEATVYNHTIFRIEDMIRSLVNMEKKTLGNIVIIPEKLNYTWMDRPFSLPGGLRSITVEDNEIIHLANISWVLRFGIEENPRNISNHTEFSRSLEFQNISISEIESNMKSMFENERIAEILPNLPNFYYFYDMLKECFEGRYYRILRNRRNRLKNGICPGPQICSFVQNDAVKCVHVNAKHFYMHEIRPVTYYFATNYFYSADIGCYPH
;
A
#
# COMPACT_ATOMS: atom_id res chain seq x y z
N ALA A 1 -12.32 35.39 8.22
CA ALA A 1 -11.24 35.35 7.22
C ALA A 1 -11.16 33.92 6.71
N GLU A 2 -11.27 33.69 5.40
CA GLU A 2 -11.04 32.35 4.82
C GLU A 2 -9.57 31.98 5.11
N THR A 3 -9.34 30.92 5.90
CA THR A 3 -8.00 30.40 6.19
C THR A 3 -7.40 29.88 4.89
N ARG A 4 -6.25 30.45 4.50
CA ARG A 4 -5.45 29.96 3.38
C ARG A 4 -4.89 28.59 3.74
N THR A 5 -5.04 27.62 2.86
CA THR A 5 -4.47 26.28 3.03
C THR A 5 -3.89 25.72 1.73
N ASP A 6 -3.19 24.60 1.86
CA ASP A 6 -2.58 23.87 0.75
C ASP A 6 -3.13 22.43 0.71
N ALA A 7 -3.22 21.89 -0.50
CA ALA A 7 -3.66 20.52 -0.76
C ALA A 7 -2.71 19.84 -1.75
N TYR A 8 -2.53 18.54 -1.61
CA TYR A 8 -1.68 17.73 -2.47
C TYR A 8 -2.51 16.70 -3.22
N ILE A 9 -2.50 16.71 -4.54
CA ILE A 9 -3.21 15.72 -5.36
C ILE A 9 -2.26 14.54 -5.56
N ILE A 10 -2.66 13.38 -5.01
CA ILE A 10 -1.87 12.15 -5.08
C ILE A 10 -2.04 11.49 -6.44
N ASN A 11 -3.29 11.24 -6.83
CA ASN A 11 -3.62 10.68 -8.13
C ASN A 11 -5.04 11.05 -8.55
N THR A 12 -5.22 11.17 -9.87
CA THR A 12 -6.54 11.35 -10.49
C THR A 12 -6.73 10.31 -11.59
N TYR A 13 -7.86 9.60 -11.54
CA TYR A 13 -8.25 8.62 -12.54
C TYR A 13 -9.48 9.09 -13.30
N TYR A 14 -9.44 8.99 -14.63
CA TYR A 14 -10.60 9.19 -15.48
C TYR A 14 -11.16 7.83 -15.94
N TYR A 15 -12.45 7.63 -15.73
CA TYR A 15 -13.19 6.43 -16.10
C TYR A 15 -14.22 6.79 -17.18
N PRO A 16 -13.97 6.45 -18.46
CA PRO A 16 -15.02 6.53 -19.47
C PRO A 16 -16.25 5.72 -19.04
N THR A 17 -16.01 4.54 -18.46
CA THR A 17 -17.02 3.69 -17.83
C THR A 17 -16.48 3.11 -16.54
N SER A 18 -17.31 3.16 -15.49
CA SER A 18 -17.08 2.49 -14.21
C SER A 18 -18.38 1.89 -13.68
N LYS A 19 -18.31 0.65 -13.18
CA LYS A 19 -19.47 -0.01 -12.56
C LYS A 19 -20.01 0.71 -11.31
N SER A 20 -19.14 1.43 -10.60
CA SER A 20 -19.45 2.02 -9.28
C SER A 20 -19.35 3.54 -9.25
N LEU A 21 -18.54 4.13 -10.12
CA LEU A 21 -18.46 5.59 -10.26
C LEU A 21 -19.38 6.10 -11.38
N GLY A 22 -19.85 5.26 -12.30
CA GLY A 22 -20.71 5.66 -13.43
C GLY A 22 -19.94 5.99 -14.71
N GLN A 23 -20.56 6.75 -15.62
CA GLN A 23 -20.00 7.10 -16.93
C GLN A 23 -19.30 8.45 -16.91
N ASN A 24 -18.12 8.52 -17.55
CA ASN A 24 -17.27 9.72 -17.61
C ASN A 24 -16.92 10.26 -16.21
N ALA A 25 -16.57 9.37 -15.29
CA ALA A 25 -16.32 9.70 -13.90
C ALA A 25 -14.86 10.06 -13.65
N ILE A 26 -14.61 10.85 -12.60
CA ILE A 26 -13.29 10.92 -11.97
C ILE A 26 -13.31 10.32 -10.59
N GLY A 27 -12.21 9.66 -10.23
CA GLY A 27 -11.83 9.40 -8.85
C GLY A 27 -10.50 10.09 -8.56
N MET A 28 -10.48 10.98 -7.58
CA MET A 28 -9.28 11.68 -7.13
C MET A 28 -8.97 11.29 -5.69
N VAL A 29 -7.70 11.06 -5.42
CA VAL A 29 -7.16 10.95 -4.06
C VAL A 29 -6.29 12.17 -3.82
N LEU A 30 -6.59 12.92 -2.77
CA LEU A 30 -5.83 14.10 -2.40
C LEU A 30 -5.67 14.21 -0.89
N LEU A 31 -4.67 14.96 -0.48
CA LEU A 31 -4.44 15.37 0.89
C LEU A 31 -4.94 16.80 1.04
N MET A 32 -5.75 17.05 2.06
CA MET A 32 -6.21 18.40 2.40
C MET A 32 -5.85 18.74 3.83
N ASN A 33 -5.37 19.96 4.07
CA ASN A 33 -5.16 20.44 5.42
C ASN A 33 -6.51 20.52 6.15
N ARG A 34 -6.62 19.91 7.34
CA ARG A 34 -7.83 19.87 8.17
C ARG A 34 -8.39 21.24 8.54
N PHE A 35 -7.58 22.29 8.53
CA PHE A 35 -8.01 23.66 8.80
C PHE A 35 -8.66 24.35 7.60
N THR A 36 -8.69 23.69 6.43
CA THR A 36 -9.40 24.19 5.24
C THR A 36 -10.90 24.30 5.52
N GLN A 37 -11.46 23.26 6.16
CA GLN A 37 -12.86 23.19 6.52
C GLN A 37 -13.01 22.20 7.68
N LYS A 38 -13.82 22.53 8.68
CA LYS A 38 -14.03 21.64 9.84
C LYS A 38 -14.58 20.27 9.44
N ASN A 39 -15.42 20.22 8.41
CA ASN A 39 -15.92 19.00 7.80
C ASN A 39 -15.61 19.04 6.30
N MET A 40 -14.66 18.23 5.84
CA MET A 40 -14.19 18.29 4.44
C MET A 40 -15.30 18.02 3.42
N THR A 41 -16.32 17.24 3.78
CA THR A 41 -17.48 16.99 2.90
C THR A 41 -18.29 18.25 2.55
N GLN A 42 -18.13 19.32 3.34
CA GLN A 42 -18.79 20.62 3.11
C GLN A 42 -17.96 21.57 2.25
N TYR A 43 -16.68 21.27 2.02
CA TYR A 43 -15.84 22.11 1.16
C TYR A 43 -16.29 22.01 -0.30
N LYS A 44 -16.43 23.15 -0.97
CA LYS A 44 -16.89 23.24 -2.37
C LYS A 44 -15.70 23.50 -3.28
N MET A 45 -15.03 22.42 -3.65
CA MET A 45 -13.98 22.42 -4.66
C MET A 45 -14.56 22.80 -6.04
N GLN A 46 -13.91 23.67 -6.80
CA GLN A 46 -14.32 24.01 -8.16
C GLN A 46 -13.36 23.42 -9.18
N LEU A 47 -13.91 22.78 -10.20
CA LEU A 47 -13.17 22.14 -11.28
C LEU A 47 -13.79 22.55 -12.62
N ILE A 48 -12.96 22.82 -13.63
CA ILE A 48 -13.37 22.94 -15.02
C ILE A 48 -12.89 21.70 -15.78
N ALA A 49 -13.79 21.06 -16.49
CA ALA A 49 -13.49 19.97 -17.40
C ALA A 49 -13.63 20.45 -18.83
N THR A 50 -12.64 20.18 -19.68
CA THR A 50 -12.68 20.56 -21.09
C THR A 50 -12.56 19.33 -21.98
N SER A 51 -13.53 19.15 -22.88
CA SER A 51 -13.57 18.04 -23.84
C SER A 51 -12.59 18.25 -24.99
N LYS A 52 -12.34 17.19 -25.77
CA LYS A 52 -11.61 17.28 -27.05
C LYS A 52 -12.26 18.21 -28.08
N SER A 53 -13.57 18.43 -27.98
CA SER A 53 -14.32 19.38 -28.80
C SER A 53 -14.32 20.82 -28.25
N ASN A 54 -13.45 21.11 -27.28
CA ASN A 54 -13.33 22.41 -26.60
C ASN A 54 -14.59 22.86 -25.84
N LEU A 55 -15.51 21.95 -25.52
CA LEU A 55 -16.61 22.22 -24.61
C LEU A 55 -16.08 22.22 -23.18
N SER A 56 -16.37 23.28 -22.42
CA SER A 56 -15.92 23.40 -21.04
C SER A 56 -17.11 23.45 -20.07
N MET A 57 -16.99 22.76 -18.95
CA MET A 57 -18.02 22.70 -17.90
C MET A 57 -17.37 22.92 -16.54
N ALA A 58 -17.88 23.91 -15.79
CA ALA A 58 -17.55 24.08 -14.38
C ALA A 58 -18.41 23.15 -13.52
N THR A 59 -17.79 22.49 -12.54
CA THR A 59 -18.43 21.48 -11.71
C THR A 59 -17.80 21.42 -10.31
N THR A 60 -18.45 20.72 -9.40
CA THR A 60 -18.03 20.59 -8.00
C THR A 60 -17.98 19.11 -7.62
N PRO A 61 -16.80 18.57 -7.31
CA PRO A 61 -16.66 17.22 -6.78
C PRO A 61 -17.43 17.00 -5.49
N VAL A 62 -17.94 15.78 -5.32
CA VAL A 62 -18.36 15.25 -4.02
C VAL A 62 -17.12 14.80 -3.28
N LEU A 63 -16.93 15.30 -2.06
CA LEU A 63 -15.78 14.99 -1.20
C LEU A 63 -16.19 14.04 -0.09
N LEU A 64 -15.35 13.04 0.15
CA LEU A 64 -15.45 12.10 1.26
C LEU A 64 -14.12 12.08 2.02
N GLU A 65 -14.20 12.22 3.34
CA GLU A 65 -13.05 12.12 4.21
C GLU A 65 -12.71 10.65 4.46
N ILE A 66 -11.48 10.24 4.12
CA ILE A 66 -11.02 8.87 4.28
C ILE A 66 -10.44 8.67 5.68
N THR A 67 -9.62 9.62 6.14
CA THR A 67 -8.88 9.57 7.42
C THR A 67 -9.80 10.00 8.57
N PRO A 68 -10.27 9.10 9.47
CA PRO A 68 -11.28 9.44 10.48
C PRO A 68 -10.66 9.98 11.78
N HIS A 69 -9.38 10.34 11.79
CA HIS A 69 -8.66 10.76 12.99
C HIS A 69 -8.19 12.21 12.93
N ASP A 70 -8.02 12.78 14.11
CA ASP A 70 -7.63 14.17 14.29
C ASP A 70 -6.14 14.35 14.67
N ASN A 71 -5.31 13.33 14.46
CA ASN A 71 -3.90 13.36 14.90
C ASN A 71 -2.98 14.09 13.92
N CYS A 72 -3.34 14.11 12.64
CA CYS A 72 -2.53 14.65 11.55
C CYS A 72 -3.14 15.94 11.02
N LEU A 73 -2.32 16.86 10.54
CA LEU A 73 -2.81 18.08 9.89
C LEU A 73 -3.35 17.83 8.49
N MET A 74 -2.73 16.91 7.73
CA MET A 74 -3.22 16.52 6.41
C MET A 74 -4.14 15.32 6.52
N LEU A 75 -5.29 15.41 5.87
CA LEU A 75 -6.28 14.34 5.81
C LEU A 75 -6.37 13.80 4.40
N THR A 76 -6.44 12.49 4.26
CA THR A 76 -6.74 11.85 2.99
C THR A 76 -8.21 12.06 2.65
N VAL A 77 -8.48 12.60 1.46
CA VAL A 77 -9.81 12.91 0.92
C VAL A 77 -9.97 12.23 -0.43
N PHE A 78 -11.09 11.57 -0.61
CA PHE A 78 -11.54 11.08 -1.91
C PHE A 78 -12.51 12.09 -2.54
N ALA A 79 -12.24 12.49 -3.78
CA ALA A 79 -13.14 13.34 -4.55
C ALA A 79 -13.64 12.62 -5.80
N THR A 80 -14.93 12.77 -6.11
CA THR A 80 -15.51 12.18 -7.32
C THR A 80 -16.58 13.06 -7.96
N LEU A 81 -16.72 12.97 -9.28
CA LEU A 81 -17.79 13.58 -10.04
C LEU A 81 -17.91 12.98 -11.44
N GLN A 82 -19.00 13.32 -12.13
CA GLN A 82 -19.17 13.07 -13.57
C GLN A 82 -18.72 14.27 -14.40
N LEU A 83 -17.96 13.99 -15.45
CA LEU A 83 -17.46 14.95 -16.42
C LEU A 83 -18.22 14.90 -17.75
N LEU A 84 -17.80 15.77 -18.65
CA LEU A 84 -18.15 15.69 -20.06
C LEU A 84 -17.55 14.41 -20.70
N PRO A 85 -18.25 13.81 -21.66
CA PRO A 85 -17.65 12.79 -22.53
C PRO A 85 -16.38 13.31 -23.21
N ASP A 86 -15.44 12.41 -23.46
CA ASP A 86 -14.16 12.72 -24.12
C ASP A 86 -13.42 13.90 -23.47
N THR A 87 -13.45 13.97 -22.13
CA THR A 87 -12.66 14.97 -21.40
C THR A 87 -11.18 14.83 -21.75
N ASN A 88 -10.56 15.94 -22.15
CA ASN A 88 -9.16 16.03 -22.53
C ASN A 88 -8.28 16.47 -21.35
N PHE A 89 -8.71 17.51 -20.63
CA PHE A 89 -8.03 17.97 -19.42
C PHE A 89 -9.04 18.48 -18.39
N ILE A 90 -8.58 18.50 -17.14
CA ILE A 90 -9.28 19.11 -16.02
C ILE A 90 -8.41 20.18 -15.40
N ALA A 91 -9.03 21.23 -14.89
CA ALA A 91 -8.35 22.30 -14.18
C ALA A 91 -9.05 22.59 -12.86
N MET A 92 -8.27 22.72 -11.79
CA MET A 92 -8.73 23.19 -10.50
C MET A 92 -8.84 24.71 -10.54
N VAL A 93 -10.00 25.24 -10.16
CA VAL A 93 -10.33 26.65 -10.36
C VAL A 93 -10.43 27.38 -9.05
N SER A 94 -10.05 28.66 -9.11
CA SER A 94 -10.23 29.61 -8.05
C SER A 94 -10.76 30.93 -8.56
N ARG A 95 -10.91 31.90 -7.64
CA ARG A 95 -11.36 33.24 -8.00
C ARG A 95 -10.41 33.98 -8.96
N VAL A 96 -9.12 33.60 -9.02
CA VAL A 96 -8.08 34.40 -9.71
C VAL A 96 -7.26 33.59 -10.71
N ASN A 97 -7.11 32.28 -10.49
CA ASN A 97 -6.27 31.42 -11.35
C ASN A 97 -6.81 30.00 -11.48
N MET A 98 -6.28 29.24 -12.43
CA MET A 98 -6.56 27.82 -12.63
C MET A 98 -5.27 26.99 -12.72
N THR A 99 -5.31 25.76 -12.22
CA THR A 99 -4.21 24.81 -12.31
C THR A 99 -4.68 23.57 -13.05
N ILE A 100 -4.06 23.25 -14.20
CA ILE A 100 -4.36 22.02 -14.95
C ILE A 100 -3.79 20.83 -14.18
N ILE A 101 -4.63 19.83 -13.92
CA ILE A 101 -4.25 18.63 -13.17
C ILE A 101 -4.18 17.43 -14.12
N PRO A 102 -3.10 16.64 -14.08
CA PRO A 102 -3.03 15.41 -14.85
C PRO A 102 -4.00 14.37 -14.32
N PHE A 103 -4.61 13.61 -15.22
CA PHE A 103 -5.31 12.37 -14.89
C PHE A 103 -4.77 11.22 -15.73
N LYS A 104 -4.90 10.00 -15.20
CA LYS A 104 -4.52 8.76 -15.89
C LYS A 104 -5.73 7.86 -16.08
N THR A 105 -5.62 6.97 -17.06
CA THR A 105 -6.59 5.89 -17.24
C THR A 105 -6.27 4.77 -16.23
N PRO A 106 -7.25 4.21 -15.51
CA PRO A 106 -7.03 3.05 -14.64
C PRO A 106 -6.61 1.83 -15.47
N SER A 107 -6.15 0.78 -14.79
CA SER A 107 -5.90 -0.50 -15.45
C SER A 107 -7.21 -1.14 -15.90
N TYR A 108 -7.30 -1.48 -17.18
CA TYR A 108 -8.37 -2.31 -17.74
C TYR A 108 -7.92 -3.76 -18.06
N GLN A 109 -6.64 -4.08 -17.80
CA GLN A 109 -6.13 -5.44 -17.94
C GLN A 109 -6.77 -6.34 -16.88
N LYS A 110 -7.61 -7.29 -17.31
CA LYS A 110 -8.38 -8.15 -16.40
C LYS A 110 -7.45 -8.97 -15.50
N ARG A 111 -7.74 -8.94 -14.21
CA ARG A 111 -7.06 -9.68 -13.14
C ARG A 111 -8.12 -10.27 -12.22
N ASN A 112 -7.91 -11.50 -11.76
CA ASN A 112 -8.88 -12.09 -10.83
C ASN A 112 -8.71 -11.48 -9.44
N VAL A 113 -7.47 -11.47 -8.94
CA VAL A 113 -7.12 -10.94 -7.63
C VAL A 113 -5.88 -10.06 -7.77
N VAL A 114 -5.92 -8.89 -7.14
CA VAL A 114 -4.76 -8.02 -6.97
C VAL A 114 -4.46 -7.93 -5.47
N VAL A 115 -3.20 -8.12 -5.08
CA VAL A 115 -2.72 -7.90 -3.72
C VAL A 115 -1.90 -6.63 -3.72
N CYS A 116 -2.47 -5.56 -3.16
CA CYS A 116 -1.82 -4.28 -2.98
C CYS A 116 -1.03 -4.30 -1.67
N ILE A 117 0.27 -4.14 -1.77
CA ILE A 117 1.17 -4.08 -0.62
C ILE A 117 1.37 -2.62 -0.22
N SER A 118 1.26 -2.39 1.09
CA SER A 118 1.49 -1.11 1.75
C SER A 118 2.85 -0.50 1.35
N PRO A 119 3.01 0.85 1.36
CA PRO A 119 4.24 1.50 0.95
C PRO A 119 5.49 0.97 1.66
N LEU A 120 6.52 0.65 0.87
CA LEU A 120 7.79 0.12 1.33
C LEU A 120 8.80 1.24 1.53
N TYR A 121 9.33 1.38 2.75
CA TYR A 121 10.32 2.38 3.13
C TYR A 121 11.45 1.74 3.94
N VAL A 122 12.69 2.17 3.67
CA VAL A 122 13.94 1.68 4.30
C VAL A 122 13.94 0.15 4.46
N THR A 123 13.43 -0.55 3.44
CA THR A 123 13.21 -1.99 3.55
C THR A 123 14.41 -2.79 3.06
N GLU A 124 14.62 -3.93 3.73
CA GLU A 124 15.71 -4.88 3.49
C GLU A 124 15.15 -6.32 3.43
N GLN A 125 13.82 -6.44 3.45
CA GLN A 125 13.10 -7.71 3.60
C GLN A 125 12.92 -8.42 2.24
N TRP A 126 14.01 -8.60 1.50
CA TRP A 126 13.99 -9.20 0.17
C TRP A 126 13.49 -10.65 0.19
N GLN A 127 13.72 -11.39 1.28
CA GLN A 127 13.22 -12.76 1.44
C GLN A 127 11.71 -12.83 1.60
N ASN A 128 11.13 -11.86 2.34
CA ASN A 128 9.68 -11.75 2.44
C ASN A 128 9.09 -11.43 1.08
N PHE A 129 9.70 -10.50 0.34
CA PHE A 129 9.29 -10.18 -1.02
C PHE A 129 9.26 -11.42 -1.92
N LEU A 130 10.34 -12.21 -1.93
CA LEU A 130 10.40 -13.44 -2.71
C LEU A 130 9.35 -14.47 -2.24
N LEU A 131 9.18 -14.64 -0.93
CA LEU A 131 8.16 -15.53 -0.38
C LEU A 131 6.76 -15.15 -0.88
N VAL A 132 6.35 -13.89 -0.66
CA VAL A 132 4.98 -13.45 -0.97
C VAL A 132 4.73 -13.35 -2.47
N VAL A 133 5.70 -12.89 -3.28
CA VAL A 133 5.50 -12.76 -4.74
C VAL A 133 5.26 -14.13 -5.37
N HIS A 134 6.02 -15.15 -4.96
CA HIS A 134 5.88 -16.49 -5.51
C HIS A 134 4.64 -17.22 -4.99
N ILE A 135 4.25 -17.02 -3.72
CA ILE A 135 2.97 -17.53 -3.18
C ILE A 135 1.79 -16.89 -3.91
N TYR A 136 1.75 -15.56 -4.00
CA TYR A 136 0.61 -14.88 -4.62
C TYR A 136 0.48 -15.21 -6.10
N LYS A 137 1.59 -15.32 -6.81
CA LYS A 137 1.60 -15.81 -8.19
C LYS A 137 1.07 -17.24 -8.29
N LYS A 138 1.50 -18.15 -7.40
CA LYS A 138 1.03 -19.55 -7.38
C LYS A 138 -0.48 -19.66 -7.24
N PHE A 139 -1.09 -18.81 -6.42
CA PHE A 139 -2.52 -18.82 -6.16
C PHE A 139 -3.35 -17.90 -7.07
N GLY A 140 -2.73 -17.38 -8.14
CA GLY A 140 -3.41 -16.63 -9.21
C GLY A 140 -3.67 -15.16 -8.90
N ALA A 141 -2.94 -14.57 -7.95
CA ALA A 141 -2.98 -13.15 -7.65
C ALA A 141 -1.83 -12.39 -8.33
N HIS A 142 -2.10 -11.13 -8.65
CA HIS A 142 -1.08 -10.18 -9.07
C HIS A 142 -0.71 -9.27 -7.90
N MET A 143 0.58 -9.21 -7.59
CA MET A 143 1.10 -8.34 -6.53
C MET A 143 1.39 -6.94 -7.09
N HIS A 144 0.98 -5.90 -6.36
CA HIS A 144 1.28 -4.49 -6.63
C HIS A 144 1.96 -3.88 -5.41
N LEU A 145 3.06 -3.14 -5.63
CA LEU A 145 3.88 -2.51 -4.59
C LEU A 145 3.88 -0.99 -4.76
N TYR A 146 3.78 -0.29 -3.64
CA TYR A 146 4.15 1.13 -3.55
C TYR A 146 5.56 1.22 -2.98
N PHE A 147 6.46 1.90 -3.67
CA PHE A 147 7.86 1.98 -3.30
C PHE A 147 8.24 3.41 -2.93
N ILE A 148 8.81 3.58 -1.73
CA ILE A 148 9.39 4.83 -1.24
C ILE A 148 10.90 4.67 -1.24
N SER A 149 11.41 3.69 -0.47
CA SER A 149 12.84 3.43 -0.37
C SER A 149 13.19 2.02 0.07
N ALA A 150 14.35 1.53 -0.39
CA ALA A 150 14.94 0.24 0.02
C ALA A 150 16.45 0.25 -0.18
N VAL A 151 17.16 -0.68 0.47
CA VAL A 151 18.59 -0.91 0.17
C VAL A 151 18.77 -1.19 -1.32
N THR A 152 19.83 -0.62 -1.92
CA THR A 152 20.05 -0.59 -3.37
C THR A 152 19.89 -1.97 -4.04
N SER A 153 20.55 -3.00 -3.53
CA SER A 153 20.47 -4.35 -4.11
C SER A 153 19.07 -4.96 -4.03
N PHE A 154 18.28 -4.64 -3.00
CA PHE A 154 16.89 -5.07 -2.94
C PHE A 154 16.00 -4.29 -3.92
N PHE A 155 16.23 -2.99 -4.10
CA PHE A 155 15.55 -2.22 -5.14
C PHE A 155 15.85 -2.78 -6.54
N GLU A 156 17.11 -3.10 -6.84
CA GLU A 156 17.51 -3.71 -8.11
C GLU A 156 16.79 -5.05 -8.35
N LEU A 157 16.68 -5.89 -7.31
CA LEU A 157 15.90 -7.13 -7.38
C LEU A 157 14.43 -6.85 -7.70
N MET A 158 13.78 -5.93 -6.98
CA MET A 158 12.38 -5.57 -7.25
C MET A 158 12.19 -5.01 -8.67
N TRP A 159 13.17 -4.25 -9.16
CA TRP A 159 13.17 -3.68 -10.50
C TRP A 159 13.20 -4.76 -11.58
N GLU A 160 14.00 -5.80 -11.43
CA GLU A 160 13.98 -6.94 -12.37
C GLU A 160 12.66 -7.75 -12.28
N TYR A 161 12.01 -7.74 -11.12
CA TYR A 161 10.69 -8.36 -10.94
C TYR A 161 9.51 -7.56 -11.49
N GLN A 162 9.69 -6.30 -11.95
CA GLN A 162 8.59 -5.42 -12.40
C GLN A 162 7.74 -5.98 -13.56
N LYS A 163 8.24 -6.99 -14.29
CA LYS A 163 7.46 -7.71 -15.32
C LYS A 163 6.37 -8.61 -14.72
N HIS A 164 6.53 -8.99 -13.45
CA HIS A 164 5.67 -9.91 -12.72
C HIS A 164 4.83 -9.21 -11.64
N VAL A 165 5.33 -8.09 -11.11
CA VAL A 165 4.67 -7.27 -10.08
C VAL A 165 4.40 -5.87 -10.60
N GLY A 166 3.31 -5.24 -10.15
CA GLY A 166 3.14 -3.80 -10.29
C GLY A 166 4.08 -3.08 -9.33
N LEU A 167 4.80 -2.07 -9.80
CA LEU A 167 5.66 -1.22 -8.98
C LEU A 167 5.31 0.24 -9.26
N SER A 168 4.71 0.90 -8.27
CA SER A 168 4.38 2.32 -8.35
C SER A 168 5.32 3.13 -7.48
N PRO A 169 5.89 4.22 -8.00
CA PRO A 169 6.64 5.17 -7.18
C PRO A 169 5.69 5.84 -6.18
N TRP A 170 6.16 6.04 -4.95
CA TRP A 170 5.44 6.73 -3.89
C TRP A 170 6.37 7.77 -3.27
N ASP A 171 6.29 9.01 -3.76
CA ASP A 171 7.23 10.07 -3.44
C ASP A 171 6.85 10.82 -2.16
N ARG A 172 7.84 11.52 -1.59
CA ARG A 172 7.60 12.54 -0.57
C ARG A 172 6.77 13.68 -1.15
N MET A 173 5.58 13.89 -0.58
CA MET A 173 4.76 15.06 -0.87
C MET A 173 5.45 16.34 -0.37
N MET A 174 5.71 17.27 -1.29
CA MET A 174 6.26 18.59 -0.95
C MET A 174 5.36 19.71 -1.46
N PHE A 175 5.35 20.82 -0.71
CA PHE A 175 4.78 22.09 -1.13
C PHE A 175 5.93 23.06 -1.45
N PRO A 176 6.39 23.14 -2.71
CA PRO A 176 7.47 24.05 -3.08
C PRO A 176 7.17 25.48 -2.65
N PHE A 177 8.16 26.15 -2.07
CA PHE A 177 8.08 27.54 -1.62
C PHE A 177 7.06 27.79 -0.49
N VAL A 178 6.52 26.74 0.14
CA VAL A 178 5.81 26.82 1.41
C VAL A 178 6.72 26.30 2.51
N PRO A 179 7.12 27.14 3.48
CA PRO A 179 7.90 26.71 4.63
C PRO A 179 7.21 25.55 5.38
N GLY A 180 7.98 24.53 5.78
CA GLY A 180 7.43 23.33 6.44
C GLY A 180 6.81 23.61 7.82
N ASP A 181 7.24 24.68 8.49
CA ASP A 181 6.61 25.20 9.72
C ASP A 181 5.21 25.79 9.46
N ILE A 182 4.91 26.18 8.21
CA ILE A 182 3.57 26.62 7.78
C ILE A 182 2.73 25.42 7.33
N ALA A 183 3.29 24.56 6.47
CA ALA A 183 2.63 23.36 6.00
C ALA A 183 3.65 22.25 5.67
N ASP A 184 3.72 21.23 6.53
CA ASP A 184 4.50 20.02 6.27
C ASP A 184 3.58 18.89 5.80
N ALA A 185 3.42 18.76 4.48
CA ALA A 185 2.60 17.69 3.89
C ALA A 185 3.14 16.29 4.19
N TYR A 186 4.44 16.17 4.47
CA TYR A 186 5.10 14.88 4.63
C TYR A 186 5.03 14.41 6.07
N SER A 187 5.41 15.25 7.04
CA SER A 187 5.44 14.83 8.44
C SER A 187 4.05 14.82 9.09
N GLN A 188 3.06 15.41 8.42
CA GLN A 188 1.68 15.51 8.88
C GLN A 188 0.71 14.60 8.11
N VAL A 189 1.22 13.49 7.55
CA VAL A 189 0.39 12.38 7.05
C VAL A 189 0.66 11.08 7.81
N GLU A 190 -0.39 10.29 7.96
CA GLU A 190 -0.35 9.01 8.62
C GLU A 190 0.49 7.99 7.82
N PHE A 191 1.41 7.27 8.46
CA PHE A 191 2.08 6.07 7.93
C PHE A 191 2.53 6.15 6.47
N GLN A 192 3.23 7.21 6.08
CA GLN A 192 3.63 7.44 4.68
C GLN A 192 2.45 7.44 3.70
N ASN A 193 1.34 8.01 4.15
CA ASN A 193 0.11 8.14 3.39
C ASN A 193 -0.51 6.79 2.98
N LEU A 194 -0.48 5.81 3.90
CA LEU A 194 -0.97 4.44 3.66
C LEU A 194 -2.41 4.41 3.12
N ALA A 195 -3.27 5.27 3.64
CA ALA A 195 -4.67 5.35 3.22
C ALA A 195 -4.85 5.81 1.78
N ALA A 196 -4.07 6.80 1.35
CA ALA A 196 -4.07 7.20 -0.04
C ALA A 196 -3.49 6.11 -0.93
N ALA A 197 -2.44 5.40 -0.50
CA ALA A 197 -1.85 4.29 -1.27
C ALA A 197 -2.87 3.15 -1.47
N GLN A 198 -3.57 2.73 -0.42
CA GLN A 198 -4.59 1.68 -0.50
C GLN A 198 -5.80 2.13 -1.34
N THR A 199 -6.23 3.38 -1.21
CA THR A 199 -7.31 3.94 -2.06
C THR A 199 -6.86 4.06 -3.51
N ASP A 200 -5.64 4.51 -3.77
CA ASP A 200 -5.07 4.60 -5.10
C ASP A 200 -5.05 3.23 -5.78
N CYS A 201 -4.66 2.17 -5.06
CA CYS A 201 -4.63 0.83 -5.62
C CYS A 201 -6.04 0.32 -5.95
N LEU A 202 -7.01 0.57 -5.05
CA LEU A 202 -8.41 0.25 -5.30
C LEU A 202 -8.92 0.95 -6.56
N LEU A 203 -8.61 2.23 -6.75
CA LEU A 203 -8.99 3.00 -7.94
C LEU A 203 -8.29 2.49 -9.21
N GLN A 204 -6.98 2.24 -9.14
CA GLN A 204 -6.20 1.75 -10.27
C GLN A 204 -6.75 0.44 -10.83
N TYR A 205 -7.18 -0.47 -9.96
CA TYR A 205 -7.66 -1.80 -10.34
C TYR A 205 -9.18 -1.96 -10.33
N LYS A 206 -9.92 -0.87 -10.10
CA LYS A 206 -11.37 -0.87 -9.88
C LYS A 206 -12.18 -1.61 -10.94
N GLU A 207 -11.79 -1.47 -12.20
CA GLU A 207 -12.50 -2.05 -13.35
C GLU A 207 -11.79 -3.28 -13.94
N SER A 208 -10.58 -3.60 -13.44
CA SER A 208 -9.78 -4.74 -13.90
C SER A 208 -9.82 -5.93 -12.95
N ALA A 209 -9.90 -5.71 -11.64
CA ALA A 209 -9.85 -6.75 -10.62
C ALA A 209 -11.24 -7.21 -10.16
N GLN A 210 -11.41 -8.50 -9.89
CA GLN A 210 -12.62 -8.98 -9.19
C GLN A 210 -12.49 -8.80 -7.67
N TYR A 211 -11.26 -8.92 -7.15
CA TYR A 211 -10.94 -8.71 -5.73
C TYR A 211 -9.63 -7.95 -5.57
N VAL A 212 -9.57 -7.08 -4.57
CA VAL A 212 -8.37 -6.33 -4.18
C VAL A 212 -8.07 -6.59 -2.71
N ALA A 213 -6.96 -7.28 -2.43
CA ALA A 213 -6.46 -7.48 -1.08
C ALA A 213 -5.51 -6.34 -0.68
N LEU A 214 -5.64 -5.83 0.55
CA LEU A 214 -4.82 -4.72 1.06
C LEU A 214 -3.89 -5.22 2.16
N PHE A 215 -2.68 -5.66 1.79
CA PHE A 215 -1.80 -6.41 2.68
C PHE A 215 -0.47 -5.68 2.97
N GLU A 216 0.30 -6.21 3.90
CA GLU A 216 1.69 -5.83 4.16
C GLU A 216 2.65 -6.84 3.52
N LEU A 217 3.93 -6.47 3.36
CA LEU A 217 4.95 -7.38 2.83
C LEU A 217 5.18 -8.61 3.74
N SER A 218 4.85 -8.46 5.03
CA SER A 218 4.91 -9.50 6.06
C SER A 218 3.64 -10.35 6.17
N ASP A 219 2.61 -10.05 5.38
CA ASP A 219 1.36 -10.82 5.41
C ASP A 219 1.39 -11.89 4.33
N ILE A 220 0.98 -13.10 4.71
CA ILE A 220 0.83 -14.23 3.80
C ILE A 220 -0.58 -14.79 3.97
N LEU A 221 -1.34 -14.82 2.88
CA LEU A 221 -2.59 -15.57 2.80
C LEU A 221 -2.37 -16.77 1.88
N ILE A 222 -2.72 -17.96 2.36
CA ILE A 222 -2.87 -19.15 1.52
C ILE A 222 -4.36 -19.46 1.53
N PRO A 223 -5.00 -19.70 0.37
CA PRO A 223 -6.34 -20.26 0.37
C PRO A 223 -6.40 -21.50 1.28
N LYS A 224 -7.52 -21.77 1.94
CA LYS A 224 -7.82 -23.03 2.64
C LYS A 224 -9.04 -23.74 2.06
N LEU A 225 -9.96 -23.00 1.44
CA LEU A 225 -11.24 -23.52 0.94
C LEU A 225 -11.20 -23.96 -0.52
N ALA A 226 -10.23 -23.46 -1.30
CA ALA A 226 -10.08 -23.80 -2.71
C ALA A 226 -8.64 -23.63 -3.20
N PRO A 227 -8.24 -24.26 -4.33
CA PRO A 227 -6.86 -24.19 -4.83
C PRO A 227 -6.36 -22.82 -5.32
N THR A 228 -7.21 -21.79 -5.34
CA THR A 228 -6.87 -20.44 -5.87
C THR A 228 -7.65 -19.38 -5.10
N PHE A 229 -7.10 -18.17 -4.95
CA PHE A 229 -7.78 -17.07 -4.26
C PHE A 229 -9.15 -16.75 -4.85
N ILE A 230 -9.27 -16.73 -6.18
CA ILE A 230 -10.54 -16.40 -6.84
C ILE A 230 -11.67 -17.35 -6.43
N LYS A 231 -11.41 -18.65 -6.44
CA LYS A 231 -12.39 -19.67 -6.03
C LYS A 231 -12.70 -19.59 -4.54
N GLU A 232 -11.70 -19.34 -3.70
CA GLU A 232 -11.92 -19.17 -2.26
C GLU A 232 -12.86 -17.99 -1.98
N PHE A 233 -12.57 -16.83 -2.57
CA PHE A 233 -13.40 -15.63 -2.36
C PHE A 233 -14.82 -15.82 -2.93
N GLN A 234 -14.97 -16.56 -4.04
CA GLN A 234 -16.29 -16.94 -4.56
C GLN A 234 -17.06 -17.84 -3.57
N ILE A 235 -16.42 -18.86 -2.98
CA ILE A 235 -17.05 -19.73 -1.97
C ILE A 235 -17.46 -18.90 -0.74
N LEU A 236 -16.60 -18.01 -0.25
CA LEU A 236 -16.91 -17.13 0.87
C LEU A 236 -18.10 -16.22 0.55
N LEU A 237 -18.16 -15.68 -0.67
CA LEU A 237 -19.29 -14.86 -1.11
C LEU A 237 -20.58 -15.68 -1.16
N GLU A 238 -20.57 -16.84 -1.82
CA GLU A 238 -21.72 -17.74 -2.00
C GLU A 238 -22.30 -18.25 -0.68
N ARG A 239 -21.45 -18.54 0.31
CA ARG A 239 -21.87 -18.96 1.66
C ARG A 239 -22.61 -17.84 2.42
N SER A 240 -22.42 -16.60 2.02
CA SER A 240 -23.01 -15.46 2.72
C SER A 240 -24.45 -15.20 2.28
N LYS A 241 -25.39 -15.14 3.24
CA LYS A 241 -26.79 -14.75 2.97
C LYS A 241 -26.82 -13.30 2.49
N GLY A 242 -27.20 -13.07 1.22
CA GLY A 242 -27.22 -11.73 0.62
C GLY A 242 -25.86 -11.35 0.03
N THR A 243 -25.48 -12.01 -1.06
CA THR A 243 -24.21 -11.80 -1.78
C THR A 243 -24.05 -10.40 -2.36
N LYS A 244 -25.17 -9.74 -2.69
CA LYS A 244 -25.17 -8.41 -3.34
C LYS A 244 -24.66 -7.29 -2.45
N ASP A 245 -24.74 -7.47 -1.13
CA ASP A 245 -24.45 -6.40 -0.15
C ASP A 245 -23.06 -6.56 0.48
N VAL A 246 -22.31 -7.59 0.12
CA VAL A 246 -20.95 -7.79 0.65
C VAL A 246 -20.01 -6.82 -0.04
N ALA A 247 -19.31 -5.99 0.74
CA ALA A 247 -18.31 -5.06 0.25
C ALA A 247 -16.89 -5.62 0.31
N TYR A 248 -16.57 -6.36 1.37
CA TYR A 248 -15.23 -6.93 1.59
C TYR A 248 -15.26 -8.07 2.62
N PHE A 249 -14.20 -8.87 2.61
CA PHE A 249 -13.90 -9.92 3.59
C PHE A 249 -12.86 -9.44 4.60
N GLU A 250 -13.06 -9.73 5.88
CA GLU A 250 -12.17 -9.41 6.99
C GLU A 250 -11.45 -10.67 7.46
N TYR A 251 -10.13 -10.64 7.43
CA TYR A 251 -9.29 -11.72 7.95
C TYR A 251 -8.65 -11.31 9.28
N GLN A 252 -8.43 -12.28 10.15
CA GLN A 252 -7.56 -12.10 11.31
C GLN A 252 -6.09 -12.31 10.93
N LYS A 253 -5.17 -11.65 11.61
CA LYS A 253 -3.72 -11.90 11.53
C LYS A 253 -3.30 -12.81 12.67
N HIS A 254 -2.68 -13.93 12.35
CA HIS A 254 -2.03 -14.82 13.31
C HIS A 254 -0.52 -14.59 13.24
N HIS A 255 0.10 -14.29 14.37
CA HIS A 255 1.49 -13.85 14.45
C HIS A 255 2.44 -15.04 14.52
N TYR A 256 3.45 -15.03 13.67
CA TYR A 256 4.51 -16.04 13.61
C TYR A 256 5.89 -15.39 13.66
N GLU A 257 6.85 -16.11 14.23
CA GLU A 257 8.27 -15.85 14.04
C GLU A 257 8.78 -16.67 12.87
N ALA A 258 9.63 -16.09 12.02
CA ALA A 258 10.29 -16.77 10.92
C ALA A 258 11.81 -16.70 11.08
N THR A 259 12.50 -17.73 10.63
CA THR A 259 13.95 -17.73 10.44
C THR A 259 14.27 -17.58 8.97
N VAL A 260 15.25 -16.73 8.69
CA VAL A 260 15.77 -16.52 7.35
C VAL A 260 17.28 -16.73 7.30
N TYR A 261 17.77 -17.11 6.12
CA TYR A 261 19.15 -17.53 5.89
C TYR A 261 19.85 -16.61 4.89
N ASN A 262 21.18 -16.63 4.86
CA ASN A 262 21.97 -15.84 3.92
C ASN A 262 21.61 -16.08 2.43
N HIS A 263 22.03 -15.14 1.57
CA HIS A 263 21.67 -15.09 0.15
C HIS A 263 21.96 -16.37 -0.65
N THR A 264 23.01 -17.13 -0.32
CA THR A 264 23.38 -18.34 -1.05
C THR A 264 22.51 -19.56 -0.74
N ILE A 265 21.74 -19.53 0.35
CA ILE A 265 21.02 -20.71 0.87
C ILE A 265 19.52 -20.42 1.02
N PHE A 266 19.03 -19.24 0.60
CA PHE A 266 17.62 -18.93 0.77
C PHE A 266 16.72 -19.90 -0.01
N ARG A 267 15.81 -20.53 0.73
CA ARG A 267 14.74 -21.38 0.22
C ARG A 267 13.44 -20.95 0.88
N ILE A 268 12.38 -20.84 0.08
CA ILE A 268 11.03 -20.54 0.58
C ILE A 268 10.60 -21.64 1.55
N GLU A 269 10.91 -22.90 1.22
CA GLU A 269 10.66 -24.05 2.08
C GLU A 269 11.27 -23.92 3.48
N ASP A 270 12.53 -23.47 3.57
CA ASP A 270 13.23 -23.36 4.85
C ASP A 270 12.60 -22.28 5.73
N MET A 271 12.19 -21.15 5.14
CA MET A 271 11.49 -20.08 5.85
C MET A 271 10.12 -20.56 6.35
N ILE A 272 9.35 -21.27 5.53
CA ILE A 272 8.04 -21.84 5.87
C ILE A 272 8.14 -22.86 7.01
N ARG A 273 9.12 -23.76 6.94
CA ARG A 273 9.35 -24.80 7.97
C ARG A 273 9.84 -24.21 9.29
N SER A 274 10.44 -23.02 9.25
CA SER A 274 10.91 -22.32 10.44
C SER A 274 9.84 -21.53 11.19
N LEU A 275 8.60 -21.45 10.66
CA LEU A 275 7.55 -20.65 11.27
C LEU A 275 7.20 -21.18 12.67
N VAL A 276 7.35 -20.32 13.68
CA VAL A 276 6.97 -20.60 15.07
C VAL A 276 5.76 -19.76 15.42
N ASN A 277 4.68 -20.41 15.87
CA ASN A 277 3.46 -19.74 16.28
C ASN A 277 3.69 -18.95 17.59
N MET A 278 3.29 -17.67 17.63
CA MET A 278 3.40 -16.81 18.81
C MET A 278 2.13 -16.79 19.69
N GLU A 279 1.13 -17.62 19.40
CA GLU A 279 -0.18 -17.70 20.05
C GLU A 279 -0.91 -16.35 20.16
N LYS A 280 -0.66 -15.46 19.19
CA LYS A 280 -1.19 -14.10 19.18
C LYS A 280 -1.97 -13.86 17.90
N LYS A 281 -3.25 -13.53 18.07
CA LYS A 281 -4.13 -13.07 16.99
C LYS A 281 -4.44 -11.60 17.15
N THR A 282 -4.41 -10.88 16.03
CA THR A 282 -4.86 -9.50 15.96
C THR A 282 -5.88 -9.37 14.85
N LEU A 283 -6.58 -8.24 14.90
CA LEU A 283 -7.29 -7.74 13.75
C LEU A 283 -6.34 -7.72 12.53
N GLY A 284 -6.81 -8.25 11.41
CA GLY A 284 -6.03 -8.33 10.18
C GLY A 284 -6.57 -7.44 9.09
N ASN A 285 -6.23 -7.84 7.87
CA ASN A 285 -6.45 -7.09 6.65
C ASN A 285 -7.64 -7.62 5.86
N ILE A 286 -8.00 -6.91 4.79
CA ILE A 286 -9.23 -7.18 4.04
C ILE A 286 -8.98 -7.53 2.58
N VAL A 287 -10.00 -8.16 2.01
CA VAL A 287 -10.15 -8.39 0.58
C VAL A 287 -11.42 -7.71 0.10
N ILE A 288 -11.29 -6.64 -0.67
CA ILE A 288 -12.36 -5.79 -1.19
C ILE A 288 -12.93 -6.34 -2.48
N ILE A 289 -14.24 -6.20 -2.66
CA ILE A 289 -14.94 -6.32 -3.94
C ILE A 289 -14.96 -4.91 -4.60
N PRO A 290 -14.14 -4.63 -5.63
CA PRO A 290 -13.89 -3.25 -6.09
C PRO A 290 -15.10 -2.51 -6.64
N GLU A 291 -16.11 -3.24 -7.13
CA GLU A 291 -17.37 -2.65 -7.59
C GLU A 291 -18.28 -2.14 -6.46
N LYS A 292 -17.93 -2.40 -5.20
CA LYS A 292 -18.73 -2.02 -4.02
C LYS A 292 -18.20 -0.79 -3.30
N LEU A 293 -16.91 -0.50 -3.43
CA LEU A 293 -16.24 0.57 -2.69
C LEU A 293 -15.41 1.46 -3.60
N ASN A 294 -15.44 2.76 -3.33
CA ASN A 294 -14.69 3.77 -4.09
C ASN A 294 -13.43 4.26 -3.34
N TYR A 295 -13.36 3.99 -2.04
CA TYR A 295 -12.25 4.35 -1.18
C TYR A 295 -12.14 3.34 -0.04
N THR A 296 -11.01 3.37 0.65
CA THR A 296 -10.76 2.59 1.86
C THR A 296 -9.90 3.39 2.82
N TRP A 297 -9.95 3.04 4.09
CA TRP A 297 -9.05 3.55 5.12
C TRP A 297 -8.10 2.42 5.55
N MET A 298 -6.96 2.76 6.16
CA MET A 298 -5.89 1.84 6.59
C MET A 298 -6.45 0.49 7.08
N ASP A 299 -6.24 -0.54 6.26
CA ASP A 299 -6.69 -1.92 6.43
C ASP A 299 -8.19 -2.15 6.20
N ARG A 300 -9.08 -1.17 6.46
CA ARG A 300 -10.50 -1.22 6.08
C ARG A 300 -11.24 0.13 6.08
N PRO A 301 -12.35 0.26 5.33
CA PRO A 301 -13.20 1.45 5.38
C PRO A 301 -13.70 1.74 6.80
N PHE A 302 -13.74 3.02 7.18
CA PHE A 302 -14.29 3.45 8.46
C PHE A 302 -15.81 3.25 8.55
N SER A 303 -16.51 3.49 7.44
CA SER A 303 -17.96 3.29 7.33
C SER A 303 -18.28 2.68 5.96
N LEU A 304 -19.34 1.87 5.92
CA LEU A 304 -19.83 1.27 4.70
C LEU A 304 -21.03 2.05 4.16
N PRO A 305 -21.07 2.36 2.84
CA PRO A 305 -22.20 3.04 2.26
C PRO A 305 -23.42 2.12 2.20
N GLY A 306 -24.60 2.68 2.50
CA GLY A 306 -25.94 2.18 2.15
C GLY A 306 -26.14 0.66 2.13
N GLY A 307 -26.34 0.04 3.30
CA GLY A 307 -26.76 -1.37 3.40
C GLY A 307 -25.66 -2.39 3.08
N LEU A 308 -24.48 -1.95 2.62
CA LEU A 308 -23.33 -2.83 2.46
C LEU A 308 -22.83 -3.34 3.82
N ARG A 309 -22.29 -4.55 3.81
CA ARG A 309 -21.73 -5.24 4.98
C ARG A 309 -20.38 -5.88 4.67
N SER A 310 -19.61 -6.16 5.71
CA SER A 310 -18.44 -7.02 5.64
C SER A 310 -18.76 -8.45 6.09
N ILE A 311 -17.81 -9.36 5.84
CA ILE A 311 -17.84 -10.73 6.36
C ILE A 311 -16.54 -11.00 7.07
N THR A 312 -16.60 -11.40 8.33
CA THR A 312 -15.45 -11.98 9.02
C THR A 312 -15.22 -13.40 8.54
N VAL A 313 -14.02 -13.68 8.08
CA VAL A 313 -13.61 -15.01 7.60
C VAL A 313 -13.11 -15.82 8.79
N GLU A 314 -13.85 -16.87 9.14
CA GLU A 314 -13.53 -17.78 10.24
C GLU A 314 -12.72 -19.00 9.76
N ASP A 315 -12.91 -19.40 8.49
CA ASP A 315 -12.30 -20.59 7.88
C ASP A 315 -10.81 -20.43 7.56
N ASN A 316 -10.31 -19.18 7.54
CA ASN A 316 -8.95 -18.87 7.12
C ASN A 316 -8.44 -17.58 7.77
N GLU A 317 -7.11 -17.47 7.89
CA GLU A 317 -6.43 -16.37 8.56
C GLU A 317 -5.14 -16.00 7.83
N ILE A 318 -4.71 -14.75 8.00
CA ILE A 318 -3.45 -14.24 7.47
C ILE A 318 -2.33 -14.68 8.41
N ILE A 319 -1.29 -15.27 7.84
CA ILE A 319 -0.05 -15.61 8.52
C ILE A 319 0.82 -14.35 8.48
N HIS A 320 0.95 -13.69 9.62
CA HIS A 320 1.69 -12.44 9.76
C HIS A 320 3.08 -12.69 10.35
N LEU A 321 4.11 -12.36 9.59
CA LEU A 321 5.51 -12.48 9.98
C LEU A 321 5.90 -11.34 10.94
N ALA A 322 5.60 -11.51 12.23
CA ALA A 322 5.80 -10.48 13.24
C ALA A 322 7.28 -10.29 13.61
N ASN A 323 8.02 -11.38 13.69
CA ASN A 323 9.45 -11.40 14.01
C ASN A 323 10.19 -12.20 12.94
N ILE A 324 11.32 -11.68 12.47
CA ILE A 324 12.16 -12.38 11.50
C ILE A 324 13.59 -12.35 12.03
N SER A 325 14.17 -13.54 12.16
CA SER A 325 15.53 -13.71 12.70
C SER A 325 16.46 -14.22 11.60
N TRP A 326 17.55 -13.50 11.36
CA TRP A 326 18.63 -13.98 10.51
C TRP A 326 19.49 -14.99 11.27
N VAL A 327 19.72 -16.15 10.65
CA VAL A 327 20.60 -17.18 11.21
C VAL A 327 21.70 -17.51 10.21
N LEU A 328 22.95 -17.42 10.68
CA LEU A 328 24.12 -17.85 9.94
C LEU A 328 24.24 -19.38 10.00
N ARG A 329 24.08 -20.07 8.86
CA ARG A 329 24.48 -21.48 8.76
C ARG A 329 26.00 -21.54 8.59
N PHE A 330 26.74 -21.63 9.69
CA PHE A 330 28.11 -22.14 9.65
C PHE A 330 28.06 -23.67 9.65
N GLY A 331 28.90 -24.32 8.84
CA GLY A 331 28.92 -25.77 8.59
C GLY A 331 28.95 -26.66 9.84
N ILE A 332 27.79 -26.85 10.44
CA ILE A 332 27.52 -27.82 11.50
C ILE A 332 26.24 -28.55 11.08
N GLU A 333 26.42 -29.84 10.76
CA GLU A 333 25.34 -30.82 10.77
C GLU A 333 24.65 -30.79 12.14
N GLU A 334 23.33 -30.69 12.11
CA GLU A 334 22.40 -30.96 13.22
C GLU A 334 22.54 -30.15 14.52
N ASN A 335 21.71 -29.11 14.64
CA ASN A 335 20.62 -29.23 15.62
C ASN A 335 19.43 -28.37 15.17
N PRO A 336 18.56 -28.87 14.27
CA PRO A 336 17.29 -28.23 14.02
C PRO A 336 16.53 -28.33 15.34
N ARG A 337 16.50 -27.26 16.15
CA ARG A 337 15.68 -27.20 17.38
C ARG A 337 14.33 -27.86 17.08
N ASN A 338 14.11 -29.09 17.57
CA ASN A 338 12.92 -29.91 17.38
C ASN A 338 11.96 -29.39 16.27
N ILE A 339 12.38 -29.43 15.00
CA ILE A 339 11.52 -29.06 13.85
C ILE A 339 10.63 -30.28 13.55
N SER A 340 9.91 -30.75 14.57
CA SER A 340 9.05 -31.93 14.51
C SER A 340 7.58 -31.51 14.65
N ASN A 341 7.21 -30.39 14.03
CA ASN A 341 5.82 -30.03 13.80
C ASN A 341 5.75 -29.40 12.41
N HIS A 342 5.19 -30.11 11.44
CA HIS A 342 4.76 -29.48 10.18
C HIS A 342 3.95 -28.22 10.56
N THR A 343 4.42 -27.05 10.14
CA THR A 343 3.76 -25.78 10.49
C THR A 343 2.36 -25.77 9.89
N GLU A 344 1.42 -25.03 10.49
CA GLU A 344 0.06 -24.89 9.93
C GLU A 344 0.11 -24.44 8.46
N PHE A 345 1.10 -23.60 8.13
CA PHE A 345 1.43 -23.21 6.77
C PHE A 345 1.78 -24.41 5.87
N SER A 346 2.75 -25.24 6.26
CA SER A 346 3.14 -26.42 5.46
C SER A 346 1.97 -27.38 5.27
N ARG A 347 1.21 -27.61 6.35
CA ARG A 347 -0.02 -28.41 6.30
C ARG A 347 -1.03 -27.81 5.33
N SER A 348 -1.24 -26.49 5.34
CA SER A 348 -2.19 -25.83 4.43
C SER A 348 -1.83 -26.03 2.96
N LEU A 349 -0.54 -26.02 2.60
CA LEU A 349 -0.08 -26.31 1.25
C LEU A 349 -0.27 -27.78 0.87
N GLU A 350 0.06 -28.69 1.80
CA GLU A 350 -0.14 -30.13 1.63
C GLU A 350 -1.63 -30.47 1.43
N PHE A 351 -2.55 -29.89 2.22
CA PHE A 351 -4.00 -30.06 2.08
C PHE A 351 -4.54 -29.64 0.71
N GLN A 352 -3.84 -28.76 0.00
CA GLN A 352 -4.25 -28.27 -1.32
C GLN A 352 -3.61 -29.04 -2.48
N ASN A 353 -2.90 -30.14 -2.20
CA ASN A 353 -2.08 -30.87 -3.17
C ASN A 353 -1.06 -29.97 -3.88
N ILE A 354 -0.60 -28.89 -3.22
CA ILE A 354 0.38 -27.97 -3.77
C ILE A 354 1.73 -28.27 -3.15
N SER A 355 2.68 -28.67 -3.99
CA SER A 355 4.04 -28.88 -3.52
C SER A 355 4.76 -27.54 -3.39
N ILE A 356 5.33 -27.27 -2.20
CA ILE A 356 6.28 -26.17 -1.97
C ILE A 356 7.38 -26.18 -3.06
N SER A 357 7.72 -27.36 -3.58
CA SER A 357 8.69 -27.53 -4.68
C SER A 357 8.33 -26.75 -5.95
N GLU A 358 7.05 -26.55 -6.26
CA GLU A 358 6.65 -25.77 -7.44
C GLU A 358 6.87 -24.27 -7.23
N ILE A 359 6.57 -23.77 -6.03
CA ILE A 359 6.83 -22.37 -5.63
C ILE A 359 8.34 -22.12 -5.67
N GLU A 360 9.10 -23.03 -5.07
CA GLU A 360 10.56 -23.01 -5.04
C GLU A 360 11.17 -23.07 -6.45
N SER A 361 10.66 -23.95 -7.32
CA SER A 361 11.11 -24.07 -8.71
C SER A 361 10.84 -22.78 -9.50
N ASN A 362 9.68 -22.14 -9.28
CA ASN A 362 9.39 -20.85 -9.91
C ASN A 362 10.31 -19.72 -9.44
N MET A 363 10.76 -19.75 -8.18
CA MET A 363 11.77 -18.81 -7.68
C MET A 363 13.13 -19.09 -8.31
N LYS A 364 13.56 -20.35 -8.34
CA LYS A 364 14.85 -20.74 -8.92
C LYS A 364 14.96 -20.38 -10.40
N SER A 365 13.89 -20.53 -11.18
CA SER A 365 13.92 -20.11 -12.60
C SER A 365 14.03 -18.58 -12.77
N MET A 366 13.60 -17.79 -11.79
CA MET A 366 13.87 -16.35 -11.79
C MET A 366 15.34 -16.05 -11.50
N PHE A 367 15.98 -16.85 -10.65
CA PHE A 367 17.40 -16.69 -10.30
C PHE A 367 18.34 -17.07 -11.46
N GLU A 368 17.87 -17.84 -12.44
CA GLU A 368 18.61 -18.15 -13.68
C GLU A 368 18.74 -16.93 -14.61
N ASN A 369 18.00 -15.85 -14.36
CA ASN A 369 18.18 -14.60 -15.08
C ASN A 369 19.54 -13.98 -14.71
N GLU A 370 20.36 -13.68 -15.72
CA GLU A 370 21.72 -13.15 -15.58
C GLU A 370 21.79 -11.93 -14.64
N ARG A 371 20.89 -10.95 -14.80
CA ARG A 371 20.88 -9.76 -13.95
C ARG A 371 20.49 -10.08 -12.51
N ILE A 372 19.52 -10.95 -12.31
CA ILE A 372 19.13 -11.36 -10.95
C ILE A 372 20.29 -12.11 -10.31
N ALA A 373 20.94 -13.03 -11.02
CA ALA A 373 22.10 -13.76 -10.53
C ALA A 373 23.26 -12.84 -10.11
N GLU A 374 23.47 -11.72 -10.80
CA GLU A 374 24.44 -10.68 -10.42
C GLU A 374 24.04 -9.90 -9.16
N ILE A 375 22.74 -9.70 -8.93
CA ILE A 375 22.21 -8.98 -7.76
C ILE A 375 22.25 -9.84 -6.49
N LEU A 376 21.95 -11.15 -6.59
CA LEU A 376 21.78 -12.04 -5.44
C LEU A 376 22.94 -12.00 -4.41
N PRO A 377 24.23 -12.02 -4.79
CA PRO A 377 25.34 -11.96 -3.84
C PRO A 377 25.42 -10.64 -3.05
N ASN A 378 24.84 -9.58 -3.59
CA ASN A 378 24.85 -8.23 -3.01
C ASN A 378 23.63 -7.96 -2.12
N LEU A 379 22.70 -8.91 -2.02
CA LEU A 379 21.54 -8.77 -1.14
C LEU A 379 21.97 -8.80 0.34
N PRO A 380 21.35 -8.00 1.22
CA PRO A 380 21.65 -7.99 2.65
C PRO A 380 21.56 -9.40 3.25
N ASN A 381 22.53 -9.74 4.11
CA ASN A 381 22.57 -11.01 4.86
C ASN A 381 22.33 -10.82 6.37
N PHE A 382 21.96 -9.60 6.77
CA PHE A 382 21.44 -9.23 8.08
C PHE A 382 20.63 -7.94 7.92
N TYR A 383 19.91 -7.54 8.97
CA TYR A 383 19.16 -6.30 8.97
C TYR A 383 20.02 -5.14 9.49
N TYR A 384 20.15 -4.09 8.69
CA TYR A 384 20.78 -2.85 9.11
C TYR A 384 19.76 -1.90 9.75
N PHE A 385 18.51 -1.90 9.28
CA PHE A 385 17.49 -0.90 9.67
C PHE A 385 16.20 -1.49 10.25
N TYR A 386 15.89 -2.76 9.97
CA TYR A 386 14.62 -3.39 10.36
C TYR A 386 14.32 -3.29 11.87
N ASP A 387 15.28 -3.66 12.73
CA ASP A 387 15.07 -3.66 14.17
C ASP A 387 14.88 -2.24 14.73
N MET A 388 15.63 -1.26 14.21
CA MET A 388 15.47 0.15 14.57
C MET A 388 14.09 0.69 14.18
N LEU A 389 13.60 0.35 12.99
CA LEU A 389 12.25 0.72 12.54
C LEU A 389 11.21 0.15 13.48
N LYS A 390 11.31 -1.15 13.74
CA LYS A 390 10.35 -1.87 14.59
C LYS A 390 10.29 -1.30 16.00
N GLU A 391 11.45 -1.05 16.61
CA GLU A 391 11.54 -0.42 17.94
C GLU A 391 10.94 0.99 17.93
N CYS A 392 11.22 1.78 16.89
CA CYS A 392 10.65 3.11 16.75
C CYS A 392 9.12 3.09 16.71
N PHE A 393 8.51 2.23 15.86
CA PHE A 393 7.06 2.14 15.74
C PHE A 393 6.38 1.68 17.02
N GLU A 394 6.93 0.66 17.69
CA GLU A 394 6.41 0.21 18.99
C GLU A 394 6.51 1.31 20.04
N GLY A 395 7.66 1.97 20.15
CA GLY A 395 7.94 2.98 21.17
C GLY A 395 7.23 4.32 20.98
N ARG A 396 7.10 4.78 19.73
CA ARG A 396 6.58 6.10 19.34
C ARG A 396 5.13 6.09 18.91
N TYR A 397 4.62 4.97 18.40
CA TYR A 397 3.23 4.90 17.91
C TYR A 397 2.35 3.96 18.72
N TYR A 398 2.62 2.66 18.70
CA TYR A 398 1.72 1.68 19.30
C TYR A 398 1.58 1.86 20.82
N ARG A 399 2.68 2.20 21.52
CA ARG A 399 2.64 2.56 22.94
C ARG A 399 1.80 3.81 23.23
N ILE A 400 1.83 4.82 22.36
CA ILE A 400 1.03 6.05 22.53
C ILE A 400 -0.45 5.77 22.27
N LEU A 401 -0.79 5.01 21.23
CA LEU A 401 -2.18 4.63 20.92
C LEU A 401 -2.86 3.79 22.01
N ARG A 402 -2.10 2.86 22.61
CA ARG A 402 -2.58 2.00 23.71
C ARG A 402 -2.88 2.83 24.97
N ASN A 403 -2.17 3.93 25.19
CA ASN A 403 -2.43 4.88 26.28
C ASN A 403 -3.51 5.90 25.90
N ARG A 404 -4.78 5.57 26.19
CA ARG A 404 -5.95 6.46 25.92
C ARG A 404 -5.80 7.90 26.44
N ARG A 405 -5.04 8.13 27.51
CA ARG A 405 -4.78 9.48 28.07
C ARG A 405 -3.86 10.37 27.21
N ASN A 406 -3.08 9.79 26.29
CA ASN A 406 -2.11 10.50 25.46
C ASN A 406 -2.59 10.72 24.02
N ARG A 407 -3.76 10.18 23.63
CA ARG A 407 -4.33 10.29 22.27
C ARG A 407 -4.56 11.73 21.79
N LEU A 408 -4.56 12.71 22.70
CA LEU A 408 -4.88 14.11 22.39
C LEU A 408 -3.78 15.10 22.78
N LYS A 409 -2.69 14.66 23.44
CA LYS A 409 -1.79 15.61 24.12
C LYS A 409 -0.59 16.10 23.30
N ASN A 410 -0.17 15.40 22.24
CA ASN A 410 1.10 15.71 21.60
C ASN A 410 1.03 16.18 20.13
N GLY A 411 -0.11 16.11 19.43
CA GLY A 411 -0.20 16.57 18.04
C GLY A 411 0.80 15.90 17.07
N ILE A 412 1.32 14.72 17.42
CA ILE A 412 2.28 13.99 16.60
C ILE A 412 1.50 13.07 15.66
N CYS A 413 1.60 13.35 14.37
CA CYS A 413 1.09 12.49 13.32
C CYS A 413 1.96 11.21 13.21
N PRO A 414 1.36 10.01 13.18
CA PRO A 414 2.12 8.77 13.20
C PRO A 414 2.75 8.43 11.86
N GLY A 415 3.95 7.85 11.89
CA GLY A 415 4.59 7.28 10.72
C GLY A 415 6.10 7.15 10.91
N PRO A 416 6.84 6.63 9.93
CA PRO A 416 8.29 6.43 10.06
C PRO A 416 9.08 7.75 9.99
N GLN A 417 8.48 8.84 9.52
CA GLN A 417 9.10 10.17 9.45
C GLN A 417 9.61 10.71 10.81
N ILE A 418 9.05 10.23 11.92
CA ILE A 418 9.45 10.64 13.27
C ILE A 418 10.59 9.77 13.85
N CYS A 419 11.03 8.77 13.10
CA CYS A 419 12.13 7.89 13.48
C CYS A 419 13.47 8.53 13.09
N SER A 420 14.44 8.50 14.02
CA SER A 420 15.82 8.85 13.72
C SER A 420 16.58 7.60 13.30
N PHE A 421 17.30 7.69 12.18
CA PHE A 421 18.06 6.56 11.62
C PHE A 421 19.54 6.82 11.81
N VAL A 422 20.24 5.86 12.42
CA VAL A 422 21.69 5.82 12.34
C VAL A 422 22.03 5.36 10.91
N GLN A 423 22.64 6.25 10.14
CA GLN A 423 23.08 5.96 8.79
C GLN A 423 24.27 4.99 8.81
N ASN A 424 24.38 4.17 7.76
CA ASN A 424 25.52 3.29 7.56
C ASN A 424 26.19 3.67 6.25
N ASP A 425 27.43 4.17 6.30
CA ASP A 425 28.16 4.65 5.12
C ASP A 425 28.41 3.56 4.06
N ALA A 426 28.40 2.29 4.48
CA ALA A 426 28.57 1.15 3.58
C ALA A 426 27.27 0.71 2.89
N VAL A 427 26.11 1.19 3.35
CA VAL A 427 24.80 0.77 2.83
C VAL A 427 24.05 1.97 2.26
N LYS A 428 23.73 1.90 0.97
CA LYS A 428 22.93 2.91 0.29
C LYS A 428 21.50 2.41 0.12
N CYS A 429 20.56 3.32 0.20
CA CYS A 429 19.18 3.08 -0.19
C CYS A 429 18.83 3.88 -1.43
N VAL A 430 18.04 3.27 -2.31
CA VAL A 430 17.38 3.96 -3.41
C VAL A 430 16.07 4.53 -2.90
N HIS A 431 15.76 5.75 -3.32
CA HIS A 431 14.56 6.51 -2.99
C HIS A 431 13.79 6.91 -4.22
N VAL A 432 12.48 7.03 -4.09
CA VAL A 432 11.65 7.72 -5.06
C VAL A 432 11.70 9.22 -4.81
N ASN A 433 11.98 9.95 -5.87
CA ASN A 433 11.85 11.38 -5.93
C ASN A 433 10.93 11.79 -7.08
N ALA A 434 10.44 13.03 -7.02
CA ALA A 434 9.65 13.60 -8.09
C ALA A 434 9.91 15.10 -8.25
N LYS A 435 9.65 15.61 -9.46
CA LYS A 435 9.67 17.04 -9.73
C LYS A 435 8.39 17.67 -9.20
N HIS A 436 8.58 18.66 -8.33
CA HIS A 436 7.53 19.48 -7.77
C HIS A 436 7.64 20.89 -8.35
N PHE A 437 6.54 21.41 -8.88
CA PHE A 437 6.50 22.73 -9.49
C PHE A 437 5.91 23.76 -8.54
N TYR A 438 6.35 25.01 -8.68
CA TYR A 438 5.66 26.14 -8.08
C TYR A 438 4.24 26.20 -8.63
N MET A 439 3.27 26.30 -7.73
CA MET A 439 1.88 26.53 -8.07
C MET A 439 1.55 27.97 -7.73
N HIS A 440 0.95 28.69 -8.69
CA HIS A 440 0.44 30.02 -8.41
C HIS A 440 -0.57 29.94 -7.28
N GLU A 441 -0.44 30.85 -6.31
CA GLU A 441 -1.32 30.87 -5.15
C GLU A 441 -2.78 30.98 -5.59
N ILE A 442 -3.57 30.07 -5.06
CA ILE A 442 -5.00 29.99 -5.26
C ILE A 442 -5.68 30.10 -3.90
N ARG A 443 -6.73 30.92 -3.82
CA ARG A 443 -7.58 31.02 -2.62
C ARG A 443 -8.93 30.31 -2.80
N PRO A 444 -9.41 29.56 -1.80
CA PRO A 444 -8.79 29.37 -0.47
C PRO A 444 -7.70 28.30 -0.40
N VAL A 445 -7.60 27.39 -1.39
CA VAL A 445 -6.70 26.22 -1.36
C VAL A 445 -5.76 26.19 -2.56
N THR A 446 -4.45 26.22 -2.35
CA THR A 446 -3.48 25.98 -3.43
C THR A 446 -3.25 24.48 -3.62
N TYR A 447 -3.34 24.00 -4.87
CA TYR A 447 -3.25 22.57 -5.21
C TYR A 447 -1.90 22.24 -5.83
N TYR A 448 -1.17 21.32 -5.19
CA TYR A 448 0.14 20.82 -5.62
C TYR A 448 0.04 19.37 -6.08
N PHE A 449 0.99 18.94 -6.90
CA PHE A 449 1.15 17.54 -7.31
C PHE A 449 2.58 17.31 -7.82
N ALA A 450 3.00 16.06 -7.81
CA ALA A 450 4.27 15.62 -8.36
C ALA A 450 4.16 15.25 -9.84
N THR A 451 5.30 15.39 -10.54
CA THR A 451 5.48 14.89 -11.91
C THR A 451 6.86 14.28 -12.06
N ASN A 452 7.08 13.51 -13.12
CA ASN A 452 8.41 13.02 -13.51
C ASN A 452 9.15 12.32 -12.36
N TYR A 453 8.59 11.21 -11.90
CA TYR A 453 9.21 10.36 -10.88
C TYR A 453 10.57 9.83 -11.34
N PHE A 454 11.54 9.80 -10.43
CA PHE A 454 12.87 9.25 -10.66
C PHE A 454 13.43 8.62 -9.38
N TYR A 455 14.47 7.81 -9.53
CA TYR A 455 15.10 7.09 -8.41
C TYR A 455 16.50 7.64 -8.14
N SER A 456 16.87 7.85 -6.88
CA SER A 456 18.21 8.30 -6.49
C SER A 456 18.72 7.60 -5.23
N ALA A 457 20.03 7.56 -5.02
CA ALA A 457 20.68 6.88 -3.89
C ALA A 457 21.71 7.77 -3.18
N ASP A 458 21.50 9.08 -3.24
CA ASP A 458 22.43 10.13 -2.85
C ASP A 458 22.28 10.58 -1.39
N ILE A 459 21.13 10.31 -0.77
CA ILE A 459 20.80 10.85 0.55
C ILE A 459 21.00 9.88 1.71
N GLY A 460 21.33 8.60 1.49
CA GLY A 460 21.43 7.58 2.56
C GLY A 460 20.18 6.71 2.67
N CYS A 461 19.84 6.21 3.85
CA CYS A 461 18.69 5.34 4.12
C CYS A 461 17.68 6.04 5.04
N TYR A 462 16.61 6.53 4.42
CA TYR A 462 15.58 7.38 5.03
C TYR A 462 14.18 6.94 4.58
N PRO A 463 13.15 7.14 5.43
CA PRO A 463 11.79 6.72 5.11
C PRO A 463 11.01 7.75 4.28
N HIS A 464 11.71 8.66 3.58
CA HIS A 464 11.14 9.70 2.74
C HIS A 464 11.70 9.69 1.34
#